data_AF-A0A4Q9M9C7-F1
#
_entry.id   AF-A0A4Q9M9C7-F1
#
_cell.length_a   1.000
_cell.length_b   1.000
_cell.length_c   1.000
_cell.angle_alpha   90.00
_cell.angle_beta   90.00
_cell.angle_gamma   90.00
#
_symmetry.space_group_name_H-M   'P 1'
#
loop_
_entity.id
_entity.type
_entity.pdbx_description
1 polymer ?
#
loop_
_entity_poly.entity_id
_entity_poly.type
_entity_poly.pdbx_seq_one_letter_code
_entity_poly.pdbx_strand_id
1 'polypeptide(L)'
;MKIFVNSGDLGLLKRSKKLQQRYNEWAEGVKKEYGSIVNYLLSYRLQWGHPDTISLLRSSLDPPAEPNIPAPSESKTRPVGVLPPMPPDAPAYFHADMPKELYYVAMNDWPYSVPPEIEHSLIWSRVPFFPPDLPSPVESRISARLLQDGLWGFTGLDSPPPSPSLLPQALPALEPWGVTMDKLIRSPRGTDEEERQIKEYGKEIETFVKRRWNEHEWETAWFLNPPRLQSVPGLAHVHVFARHKSPEEIARATATSDP
;
A
#
# COMPACT_ATOMS: atom_id res chain seq x y z
N MET A 1 -8.29 4.16 11.99
CA MET A 1 -7.47 3.95 10.79
C MET A 1 -7.21 5.25 10.02
N LYS A 2 -8.22 5.90 9.42
CA LYS A 2 -8.05 7.11 8.58
C LYS A 2 -7.25 8.23 9.27
N ILE A 3 -7.46 8.44 10.58
CA ILE A 3 -6.68 9.41 11.38
C ILE A 3 -5.17 9.13 11.38
N PHE A 4 -4.74 7.87 11.45
CA PHE A 4 -3.32 7.49 11.48
C PHE A 4 -2.65 7.68 10.11
N VAL A 5 -3.40 7.42 9.03
CA VAL A 5 -2.94 7.72 7.66
C VAL A 5 -2.83 9.24 7.50
N ASN A 6 -3.88 9.98 7.88
CA ASN A 6 -3.96 11.42 7.67
C ASN A 6 -3.02 12.23 8.59
N SER A 7 -2.52 11.65 9.69
CA SER A 7 -1.65 12.36 10.63
C SER A 7 -0.22 12.62 10.14
N GLY A 8 0.17 12.01 9.02
CA GLY A 8 1.48 12.19 8.38
C GLY A 8 2.62 11.37 8.97
N ASP A 9 2.32 10.41 9.85
CA ASP A 9 3.29 9.41 10.33
C ASP A 9 2.74 8.00 10.05
N LEU A 10 3.11 7.45 8.90
CA LEU A 10 2.72 6.09 8.51
C LEU A 10 3.30 5.02 9.45
N GLY A 11 4.25 5.37 10.31
CA GLY A 11 4.80 4.50 11.35
C GLY A 11 3.78 4.16 12.44
N LEU A 12 2.66 4.89 12.52
CA LEU A 12 1.54 4.62 13.42
C LEU A 12 0.69 3.42 12.99
N LEU A 13 0.79 3.00 11.73
CA LEU A 13 0.11 1.83 11.22
C LEU A 13 0.84 0.57 11.69
N LYS A 14 0.28 -0.12 12.68
CA LYS A 14 0.90 -1.27 13.35
C LYS A 14 0.08 -2.54 13.16
N ARG A 15 0.75 -3.68 13.29
CA ARG A 15 0.11 -4.97 13.56
C ARG A 15 -0.26 -5.08 15.04
N SER A 16 -1.03 -6.08 15.40
CA SER A 16 -1.12 -6.51 16.80
C SER A 16 0.22 -7.12 17.20
N LYS A 17 0.58 -7.07 18.48
CA LYS A 17 1.85 -7.66 18.96
C LYS A 17 1.93 -9.16 18.64
N LYS A 18 0.82 -9.88 18.79
CA LYS A 18 0.73 -11.30 18.45
C LYS A 18 0.97 -11.55 16.96
N LEU A 19 0.36 -10.75 16.08
CA LEU A 19 0.59 -10.89 14.64
C LEU A 19 2.00 -10.47 14.23
N GLN A 20 2.56 -9.44 14.87
CA GLN A 20 3.96 -9.04 14.63
C GLN A 20 4.93 -10.17 15.01
N GLN A 21 4.69 -10.86 16.13
CA GLN A 21 5.52 -11.99 16.53
C GLN A 21 5.49 -13.10 15.46
N ARG A 22 4.29 -13.49 15.01
CA ARG A 22 4.15 -14.49 13.93
C ARG A 22 4.83 -14.05 12.62
N TYR A 23 4.75 -12.76 12.28
CA TYR A 23 5.46 -12.22 11.11
C TYR A 23 6.96 -12.34 11.27
N ASN A 24 7.51 -12.05 12.45
CA ASN A 24 8.95 -12.16 12.71
C ASN A 24 9.43 -13.61 12.59
N GLU A 25 8.70 -14.56 13.18
CA GLU A 25 8.99 -16.00 13.09
C GLU A 25 8.95 -16.49 11.64
N TRP A 26 7.92 -16.08 10.87
CA TRP A 26 7.85 -16.38 9.44
C TRP A 26 9.00 -15.75 8.66
N ALA A 27 9.33 -14.48 8.93
CA ALA A 27 10.38 -13.75 8.24
C ALA A 27 11.76 -14.39 8.46
N GLU A 28 12.03 -14.94 9.64
CA GLU A 28 13.25 -15.70 9.92
C GLU A 28 13.33 -16.98 9.08
N GLY A 29 12.23 -17.73 8.99
CA GLY A 29 12.14 -18.92 8.13
C GLY A 29 12.39 -18.58 6.66
N VAL A 30 11.72 -17.55 6.14
CA VAL A 30 11.90 -17.07 4.76
C VAL A 30 13.33 -16.64 4.49
N LYS A 31 13.97 -15.91 5.41
CA LYS A 31 15.37 -15.49 5.26
C LYS A 31 16.33 -16.69 5.26
N LYS A 32 16.04 -17.73 6.06
CA LYS A 32 16.85 -18.95 6.09
C LYS A 32 16.75 -19.73 4.77
N GLU A 33 15.57 -19.78 4.16
CA GLU A 33 15.32 -20.56 2.94
C GLU A 33 15.72 -19.81 1.66
N TYR A 34 15.33 -18.53 1.53
CA TYR A 34 15.52 -17.74 0.31
C TYR A 34 16.69 -16.74 0.40
N GLY A 35 17.35 -16.63 1.56
CA GLY A 35 18.39 -15.64 1.86
C GLY A 35 17.85 -14.25 2.20
N SER A 36 16.71 -13.85 1.63
CA SER A 36 16.02 -12.60 1.95
C SER A 36 14.52 -12.67 1.63
N ILE A 37 13.74 -11.75 2.22
CA ILE A 37 12.31 -11.59 1.88
C ILE A 37 12.17 -11.13 0.41
N VAL A 38 13.07 -10.28 -0.09
CA VAL A 38 13.10 -9.84 -1.49
C VAL A 38 13.21 -11.04 -2.43
N ASN A 39 14.13 -11.96 -2.15
CA ASN A 39 14.32 -13.17 -2.95
C ASN A 39 13.09 -14.06 -2.92
N TYR A 40 12.47 -14.26 -1.76
CA TYR A 40 11.21 -14.99 -1.65
C TYR A 40 10.11 -14.34 -2.50
N LEU A 41 9.96 -13.01 -2.41
CA LEU A 41 8.96 -12.29 -3.17
C LEU A 41 9.16 -12.46 -4.67
N LEU A 42 10.38 -12.24 -5.17
CA LEU A 42 10.69 -12.33 -6.60
C LEU A 42 10.64 -13.76 -7.15
N SER A 43 11.07 -14.74 -6.35
CA SER A 43 11.18 -16.12 -6.83
C SER A 43 9.84 -16.84 -6.75
N TYR A 44 9.03 -16.56 -5.73
CA TYR A 44 7.84 -17.33 -5.42
C TYR A 44 6.55 -16.48 -5.44
N ARG A 45 6.49 -15.42 -4.63
CA ARG A 45 5.21 -14.77 -4.28
C ARG A 45 4.64 -13.86 -5.36
N LEU A 46 5.48 -13.08 -6.05
CA LEU A 46 5.05 -12.07 -7.01
C LEU A 46 4.84 -12.73 -8.39
N GLN A 47 3.58 -12.79 -8.82
CA GLN A 47 3.16 -13.42 -10.07
C GLN A 47 2.90 -12.33 -11.13
N TRP A 48 3.93 -11.53 -11.47
CA TRP A 48 3.83 -10.40 -12.40
C TRP A 48 3.02 -10.73 -13.66
N GLY A 49 2.04 -9.87 -14.01
CA GLY A 49 1.16 -10.10 -15.17
C GLY A 49 0.00 -11.08 -14.96
N HIS A 50 -0.09 -11.71 -13.78
CA HIS A 50 -1.10 -12.72 -13.46
C HIS A 50 -1.88 -12.36 -12.17
N PRO A 51 -3.12 -12.89 -12.02
CA PRO A 51 -3.87 -12.78 -10.77
C PRO A 51 -3.16 -13.50 -9.61
N ASP A 52 -3.42 -13.05 -8.38
CA ASP A 52 -2.94 -13.73 -7.18
C ASP A 52 -3.63 -15.08 -6.97
N THR A 53 -2.83 -16.13 -6.95
CA THR A 53 -3.28 -17.53 -6.73
C THR A 53 -2.64 -18.15 -5.50
N ILE A 54 -1.82 -17.38 -4.76
CA ILE A 54 -1.02 -17.88 -3.65
C ILE A 54 -1.55 -17.38 -2.30
N SER A 55 -2.09 -16.14 -2.22
CA SER A 55 -2.58 -15.64 -0.94
C SER A 55 -3.73 -16.48 -0.40
N LEU A 56 -3.71 -16.71 0.91
CA LEU A 56 -4.83 -17.28 1.64
C LEU A 56 -5.93 -16.24 1.91
N LEU A 57 -5.60 -14.95 1.81
CA LEU A 57 -6.56 -13.85 1.94
C LEU A 57 -7.09 -13.53 0.54
N ARG A 58 -8.42 -13.39 0.44
CA ARG A 58 -9.10 -13.05 -0.81
C ARG A 58 -9.62 -11.63 -0.76
N SER A 59 -9.55 -10.94 -1.89
CA SER A 59 -10.27 -9.69 -2.07
C SER A 59 -11.70 -10.00 -2.51
N SER A 60 -12.66 -9.17 -2.10
CA SER A 60 -14.03 -9.23 -2.62
C SER A 60 -14.10 -8.87 -4.12
N LEU A 61 -13.04 -8.28 -4.67
CA LEU A 61 -12.87 -8.03 -6.10
C LEU A 61 -12.34 -9.26 -6.87
N ASP A 62 -11.89 -10.31 -6.18
CA ASP A 62 -11.43 -11.51 -6.86
C ASP A 62 -12.64 -12.23 -7.50
N PRO A 63 -12.48 -12.81 -8.70
CA PRO A 63 -13.53 -13.63 -9.28
C PRO A 63 -13.87 -14.80 -8.34
N PRO A 64 -15.12 -15.29 -8.34
CA PRO A 64 -15.50 -16.46 -7.58
C PRO A 64 -14.52 -17.60 -7.83
N ALA A 65 -14.06 -18.26 -6.77
CA ALA A 65 -13.12 -19.35 -6.90
C ALA A 65 -13.72 -20.46 -7.76
N GLU A 66 -13.09 -20.78 -8.90
CA GLU A 66 -13.47 -21.97 -9.66
C GLU A 66 -13.17 -23.22 -8.80
N PRO A 67 -14.12 -24.15 -8.63
CA PRO A 67 -14.04 -25.20 -7.63
C PRO A 67 -12.95 -26.27 -7.84
N ASN A 68 -12.03 -26.12 -8.80
CA ASN A 68 -11.05 -27.18 -9.14
C ASN A 68 -9.73 -26.66 -9.75
N ILE A 69 -9.15 -25.59 -9.23
CA ILE A 69 -7.74 -25.29 -9.56
C ILE A 69 -6.85 -26.07 -8.57
N PRO A 70 -6.13 -27.13 -9.01
CA PRO A 70 -5.17 -27.79 -8.15
C PRO A 70 -4.15 -26.76 -7.68
N ALA A 71 -3.75 -26.86 -6.40
CA ALA A 71 -2.69 -26.04 -5.84
C ALA A 71 -1.49 -26.04 -6.82
N PRO A 72 -0.85 -24.89 -7.08
CA PRO A 72 0.25 -24.82 -8.03
C PRO A 72 1.28 -25.90 -7.66
N SER A 73 1.52 -26.83 -8.58
CA SER A 73 2.55 -27.86 -8.46
C SER A 73 3.86 -27.17 -8.09
N GLU A 74 4.41 -27.46 -6.91
CA GLU A 74 5.74 -27.06 -6.46
C GLU A 74 6.81 -27.69 -7.35
N SER A 75 6.99 -27.16 -8.56
CA SER A 75 8.14 -27.49 -9.40
C SER A 75 8.18 -26.55 -10.59
N LYS A 76 9.13 -25.61 -10.53
CA LYS A 76 10.15 -25.35 -11.56
C LYS A 76 11.10 -24.30 -11.01
N THR A 77 12.38 -24.62 -11.06
CA THR A 77 13.55 -23.79 -10.79
C THR A 77 13.39 -22.36 -11.34
N ARG A 78 12.74 -21.46 -10.59
CA ARG A 78 12.81 -20.03 -10.87
C ARG A 78 14.17 -19.56 -10.37
N PRO A 79 14.96 -18.87 -11.20
CA PRO A 79 16.22 -18.31 -10.74
C PRO A 79 15.95 -17.38 -9.55
N VAL A 80 16.66 -17.64 -8.45
CA VAL A 80 16.44 -16.94 -7.18
C VAL A 80 16.65 -15.45 -7.36
N GLY A 81 15.64 -14.65 -7.03
CA GLY A 81 15.76 -13.19 -6.96
C GLY A 81 15.89 -12.47 -8.31
N VAL A 82 15.69 -13.15 -9.45
CA VAL A 82 15.82 -12.52 -10.77
C VAL A 82 14.45 -12.07 -11.27
N LEU A 83 14.29 -10.75 -11.42
CA LEU A 83 13.15 -10.19 -12.15
C LEU A 83 13.24 -10.59 -13.63
N PRO A 84 12.10 -10.86 -14.31
CA PRO A 84 12.08 -10.88 -15.76
C PRO A 84 12.73 -9.59 -16.32
N PRO A 85 13.31 -9.63 -17.53
CA PRO A 85 13.80 -8.41 -18.16
C PRO A 85 12.66 -7.39 -18.31
N MET A 86 12.98 -6.11 -18.15
CA MET A 86 12.03 -5.03 -18.41
C MET A 86 11.76 -4.94 -19.92
N PRO A 87 10.51 -4.70 -20.36
CA PRO A 87 10.22 -4.31 -21.73
C PRO A 87 11.06 -3.07 -22.12
N PRO A 88 11.54 -2.96 -23.38
CA PRO A 88 12.33 -1.81 -23.83
C PRO A 88 11.61 -0.46 -23.70
N ASP A 89 10.28 -0.48 -23.75
CA ASP A 89 9.35 0.64 -23.64
C ASP A 89 8.78 0.80 -22.23
N ALA A 90 9.34 0.12 -21.23
CA ALA A 90 8.89 0.25 -19.85
C ALA A 90 9.01 1.71 -19.36
N PRO A 91 7.95 2.26 -18.73
CA PRO A 91 8.03 3.59 -18.14
C PRO A 91 9.13 3.67 -17.07
N ALA A 92 9.72 4.85 -16.91
CA ALA A 92 10.81 5.05 -15.95
C ALA A 92 10.34 5.03 -14.48
N TYR A 93 9.06 5.31 -14.24
CA TYR A 93 8.41 5.31 -12.94
C TYR A 93 6.93 4.94 -13.09
N PHE A 94 6.24 4.77 -11.97
CA PHE A 94 4.87 4.28 -11.92
C PHE A 94 3.87 5.27 -12.52
N HIS A 95 2.98 4.74 -13.36
CA HIS A 95 1.81 5.42 -13.89
C HIS A 95 0.53 4.62 -13.62
N ALA A 96 -0.63 5.25 -13.72
CA ALA A 96 -1.90 4.59 -13.46
C ALA A 96 -2.29 3.56 -14.52
N ASP A 97 -1.74 3.66 -15.73
CA ASP A 97 -1.98 2.81 -16.90
C ASP A 97 -0.83 1.82 -17.17
N MET A 98 -0.03 1.53 -16.15
CA MET A 98 1.09 0.59 -16.26
C MET A 98 0.64 -0.76 -16.87
N PRO A 99 1.42 -1.33 -17.80
CA PRO A 99 1.20 -2.69 -18.30
C PRO A 99 1.14 -3.70 -17.14
N LYS A 100 0.26 -4.69 -17.26
CA LYS A 100 0.03 -5.70 -16.20
C LYS A 100 1.29 -6.49 -15.84
N GLU A 101 2.25 -6.60 -16.76
CA GLU A 101 3.53 -7.27 -16.56
C GLU A 101 4.47 -6.49 -15.63
N LEU A 102 4.15 -5.22 -15.35
CA LEU A 102 4.97 -4.30 -14.55
C LEU A 102 4.42 -4.01 -13.15
N TYR A 103 3.21 -4.47 -12.84
CA TYR A 103 2.65 -4.39 -11.50
C TYR A 103 2.06 -5.73 -11.06
N TYR A 104 1.82 -5.86 -9.76
CA TYR A 104 1.14 -7.02 -9.20
C TYR A 104 0.32 -6.58 -7.98
N VAL A 105 -0.98 -6.85 -8.00
CA VAL A 105 -1.88 -6.54 -6.88
C VAL A 105 -2.21 -7.82 -6.12
N ALA A 106 -2.03 -7.79 -4.81
CA ALA A 106 -2.26 -8.94 -3.93
C ALA A 106 -2.78 -8.49 -2.56
N MET A 107 -3.49 -9.36 -1.87
CA MET A 107 -3.76 -9.18 -0.45
C MET A 107 -2.45 -9.25 0.33
N ASN A 108 -2.30 -8.39 1.34
CA ASN A 108 -1.15 -8.42 2.22
C ASN A 108 -1.24 -9.65 3.12
N ASP A 109 -0.39 -10.66 2.88
CA ASP A 109 -0.37 -11.90 3.69
C ASP A 109 -0.11 -11.64 5.19
N TRP A 110 0.49 -10.48 5.50
CA TRP A 110 0.79 -10.03 6.86
C TRP A 110 0.20 -8.65 7.11
N PRO A 111 -1.13 -8.52 7.17
CA PRO A 111 -1.79 -7.22 7.19
C PRO A 111 -1.52 -6.47 8.50
N TYR A 112 -1.57 -5.14 8.43
CA TYR A 112 -1.72 -4.28 9.61
C TYR A 112 -3.03 -4.54 10.34
N SER A 113 -3.09 -4.14 11.62
CA SER A 113 -4.31 -4.23 12.40
C SER A 113 -5.31 -3.18 11.91
N VAL A 114 -6.28 -3.64 11.15
CA VAL A 114 -7.41 -2.87 10.64
C VAL A 114 -8.72 -3.51 11.09
N PRO A 115 -9.83 -2.75 11.14
CA PRO A 115 -11.16 -3.32 11.33
C PRO A 115 -11.45 -4.48 10.35
N PRO A 116 -12.24 -5.51 10.74
CA PRO A 116 -12.47 -6.71 9.95
C PRO A 116 -13.05 -6.47 8.54
N GLU A 117 -13.80 -5.39 8.36
CA GLU A 117 -14.41 -4.98 7.09
C GLU A 117 -13.41 -4.34 6.11
N ILE A 118 -12.15 -4.16 6.51
CA ILE A 118 -11.12 -3.51 5.72
C ILE A 118 -10.17 -4.54 5.13
N GLU A 119 -10.16 -4.61 3.81
CA GLU A 119 -9.17 -5.33 3.03
C GLU A 119 -7.86 -4.56 3.02
N HIS A 120 -6.74 -5.25 3.24
CA HIS A 120 -5.41 -4.67 3.13
C HIS A 120 -4.69 -5.27 1.92
N SER A 121 -4.73 -4.55 0.80
CA SER A 121 -4.06 -4.90 -0.44
C SER A 121 -2.69 -4.22 -0.56
N LEU A 122 -1.83 -4.80 -1.39
CA LEU A 122 -0.55 -4.25 -1.81
C LEU A 122 -0.56 -4.11 -3.34
N ILE A 123 -0.07 -2.98 -3.83
CA ILE A 123 0.24 -2.75 -5.25
C ILE A 123 1.75 -2.77 -5.37
N TRP A 124 2.30 -3.87 -5.85
CA TRP A 124 3.72 -4.01 -6.16
C TRP A 124 4.02 -3.45 -7.54
N SER A 125 5.18 -2.80 -7.69
CA SER A 125 5.63 -2.23 -8.95
C SER A 125 7.06 -2.68 -9.26
N ARG A 126 7.33 -2.97 -10.54
CA ARG A 126 8.69 -3.22 -11.05
C ARG A 126 9.49 -1.94 -11.30
N VAL A 127 8.82 -0.79 -11.25
CA VAL A 127 9.40 0.55 -11.43
C VAL A 127 9.18 1.39 -10.15
N PRO A 128 10.04 2.39 -9.85
CA PRO A 128 9.84 3.25 -8.69
C PRO A 128 8.53 4.07 -8.80
N PHE A 129 7.98 4.51 -7.66
CA PHE A 129 6.82 5.41 -7.64
C PHE A 129 7.19 6.88 -7.85
N PHE A 130 8.46 7.22 -7.64
CA PHE A 130 8.99 8.56 -7.88
C PHE A 130 9.80 8.58 -9.18
N PRO A 131 9.81 9.71 -9.89
CA PRO A 131 10.60 9.84 -11.09
C PRO A 131 12.11 9.78 -10.76
N PRO A 132 12.95 9.25 -11.67
CA PRO A 132 14.37 9.03 -11.41
C PRO A 132 15.18 10.32 -11.24
N ASP A 133 14.65 11.44 -11.73
CA ASP A 133 15.22 12.78 -11.60
C ASP A 133 14.67 13.56 -10.39
N LEU A 134 14.01 12.86 -9.44
CA LEU A 134 13.61 13.45 -8.17
C LEU A 134 14.82 14.14 -7.51
N PRO A 135 14.77 15.45 -7.21
CA PRO A 135 15.91 16.17 -6.66
C PRO A 135 16.36 15.59 -5.31
N SER A 136 17.63 15.82 -4.93
CA SER A 136 18.13 15.38 -3.64
C SER A 136 17.34 16.00 -2.47
N PRO A 137 17.12 15.28 -1.34
CA PRO A 137 16.53 15.84 -0.13
C PRO A 137 17.20 17.11 0.40
N VAL A 138 18.50 17.28 0.09
CA VAL A 138 19.26 18.47 0.51
C VAL A 138 18.89 19.69 -0.33
N GLU A 139 18.50 19.48 -1.58
CA GLU A 139 18.22 20.53 -2.56
C GLU A 139 16.72 20.86 -2.64
N SER A 140 15.86 19.91 -2.27
CA SER A 140 14.41 20.04 -2.36
C SER A 140 13.73 19.60 -1.07
N ARG A 141 13.05 20.58 -0.44
CA ARG A 141 12.16 20.33 0.70
C ARG A 141 11.04 19.35 0.36
N ILE A 142 10.56 19.32 -0.89
CA ILE A 142 9.57 18.35 -1.34
C ILE A 142 10.15 16.94 -1.30
N SER A 143 11.34 16.74 -1.89
CA SER A 143 12.01 15.44 -1.87
C SER A 143 12.31 14.96 -0.44
N ALA A 144 12.74 15.88 0.44
CA ALA A 144 12.95 15.57 1.85
C ALA A 144 11.67 15.06 2.53
N ARG A 145 10.53 15.69 2.25
CA ARG A 145 9.24 15.26 2.81
C ARG A 145 8.76 13.93 2.23
N LEU A 146 8.84 13.74 0.92
CA LEU A 146 8.47 12.48 0.26
C LEU A 146 9.26 11.29 0.83
N LEU A 147 10.56 11.48 1.09
CA LEU A 147 11.44 10.44 1.61
C LEU A 147 11.38 10.28 3.14
N GLN A 148 10.90 11.28 3.89
CA GLN A 148 10.69 11.15 5.33
C GLN A 148 9.30 10.62 5.69
N ASP A 149 8.27 11.22 5.10
CA ASP A 149 6.86 11.03 5.49
C ASP A 149 6.14 10.04 4.56
N GLY A 150 6.57 9.96 3.30
CA GLY A 150 5.97 9.11 2.28
C GLY A 150 4.87 9.84 1.53
N LEU A 151 3.94 9.05 0.98
CA LEU A 151 2.73 9.55 0.35
C LEU A 151 1.51 8.83 0.89
N TRP A 152 0.38 9.51 0.92
CA TRP A 152 -0.90 8.90 1.21
C TRP A 152 -2.03 9.70 0.58
N GLY A 153 -3.18 9.05 0.42
CA GLY A 153 -4.40 9.68 -0.05
C GLY A 153 -5.63 8.83 0.27
N PHE A 154 -6.78 9.37 -0.12
CA PHE A 154 -8.07 8.75 0.14
C PHE A 154 -8.96 8.86 -1.09
N THR A 155 -9.77 7.83 -1.35
CA THR A 155 -10.74 7.81 -2.45
C THR A 155 -12.10 7.35 -1.94
N GLY A 156 -13.18 7.79 -2.59
CA GLY A 156 -14.54 7.34 -2.28
C GLY A 156 -15.04 7.67 -0.87
N LEU A 157 -14.43 8.63 -0.17
CA LEU A 157 -14.93 9.07 1.14
C LEU A 157 -16.17 9.96 1.00
N ASP A 158 -17.21 9.67 1.79
CA ASP A 158 -18.42 10.51 1.85
C ASP A 158 -18.18 11.84 2.61
N SER A 159 -17.09 11.93 3.37
CA SER A 159 -16.67 13.13 4.10
C SER A 159 -15.15 13.21 4.19
N PRO A 160 -14.57 14.41 4.39
CA PRO A 160 -13.12 14.54 4.54
C PRO A 160 -12.55 13.63 5.63
N PRO A 161 -11.31 13.14 5.47
CA PRO A 161 -10.67 12.30 6.48
C PRO A 161 -10.54 13.05 7.81
N PRO A 162 -10.58 12.36 8.96
CA PRO A 162 -10.47 12.99 10.28
C PRO A 162 -9.23 13.89 10.39
N SER A 163 -9.41 15.09 10.95
CA SER A 163 -8.34 16.06 11.15
C SER A 163 -7.18 15.47 11.97
N PRO A 164 -5.91 15.68 11.59
CA PRO A 164 -4.74 15.27 12.38
C PRO A 164 -4.74 15.78 13.83
N SER A 165 -5.47 16.87 14.11
CA SER A 165 -5.63 17.38 15.48
C SER A 165 -6.33 16.40 16.43
N LEU A 166 -7.07 15.42 15.90
CA LEU A 166 -7.74 14.37 16.68
C LEU A 166 -6.82 13.21 17.04
N LEU A 167 -5.57 13.18 16.55
CA LEU A 167 -4.62 12.11 16.82
C LEU A 167 -4.42 11.80 18.32
N PRO A 168 -4.34 12.78 19.25
CA PRO A 168 -4.17 12.47 20.67
C PRO A 168 -5.27 11.57 21.24
N GLN A 169 -6.50 11.65 20.72
CA GLN A 169 -7.62 10.82 21.14
C GLN A 169 -7.49 9.37 20.64
N ALA A 170 -6.76 9.16 19.55
CA ALA A 170 -6.56 7.85 18.93
C ALA A 170 -5.28 7.14 19.41
N LEU A 171 -4.31 7.87 19.99
CA LEU A 171 -3.04 7.30 20.46
C LEU A 171 -3.13 6.20 21.53
N PRO A 172 -4.11 6.18 22.44
CA PRO A 172 -4.25 5.07 23.40
C PRO A 172 -4.32 3.69 22.72
N ALA A 173 -4.84 3.61 21.50
CA ALA A 173 -4.86 2.35 20.72
C ALA A 173 -3.44 1.84 20.36
N LEU A 174 -2.42 2.68 20.46
CA LEU A 174 -1.01 2.38 20.16
C LEU A 174 -0.13 2.32 21.43
N GLU A 175 -0.72 2.36 22.63
CA GLU A 175 0.01 2.21 23.89
C GLU A 175 0.92 0.97 23.92
N PRO A 176 0.52 -0.23 23.44
CA PRO A 176 1.41 -1.39 23.43
C PRO A 176 2.69 -1.21 22.60
N TRP A 177 2.70 -0.22 21.71
CA TRP A 177 3.85 0.15 20.88
C TRP A 177 4.68 1.30 21.47
N GLY A 178 4.30 1.84 22.63
CA GLY A 178 4.99 2.93 23.31
C GLY A 178 4.98 4.23 22.53
N VAL A 179 4.00 4.40 21.64
CA VAL A 179 3.84 5.58 20.79
C VAL A 179 3.25 6.72 21.61
N THR A 180 3.89 7.88 21.52
CA THR A 180 3.48 9.12 22.19
C THR A 180 3.62 10.29 21.22
N MET A 181 2.98 11.43 21.52
CA MET A 181 2.99 12.61 20.64
C MET A 181 4.40 13.13 20.34
N ASP A 182 5.32 13.04 21.30
CA ASP A 182 6.73 13.46 21.18
C ASP A 182 7.58 12.52 20.31
N LYS A 183 7.10 11.31 20.03
CA LYS A 183 7.81 10.31 19.20
C LYS A 183 7.33 10.27 17.74
N LEU A 184 6.39 11.14 17.38
CA LEU A 184 5.89 11.21 16.01
C LEU A 184 7.00 11.65 15.05
N ILE A 185 7.15 10.92 13.95
CA ILE A 185 8.10 11.27 12.90
C ILE A 185 7.30 11.78 11.70
N ARG A 186 7.21 13.10 11.60
CA ARG A 186 6.56 13.82 10.49
C ARG A 186 7.24 15.15 10.24
N SER A 187 7.34 15.55 9.00
CA SER A 187 7.84 16.87 8.64
C SER A 187 6.85 17.98 9.04
N PRO A 188 7.33 19.22 9.30
CA PRO A 188 6.46 20.38 9.42
C PRO A 188 5.63 20.56 8.15
N ARG A 189 4.40 21.07 8.31
CA ARG A 189 3.55 21.43 7.17
C ARG A 189 4.28 22.44 6.28
N GLY A 190 4.16 22.26 4.98
CA GLY A 190 4.69 23.16 3.97
C GLY A 190 3.77 24.34 3.68
N THR A 191 4.16 25.15 2.71
CA THR A 191 3.25 26.13 2.09
C THR A 191 2.15 25.39 1.31
N ASP A 192 1.03 26.05 1.00
CA ASP A 192 -0.05 25.41 0.23
C ASP A 192 0.41 24.94 -1.15
N GLU A 193 1.38 25.63 -1.76
CA GLU A 193 2.00 25.20 -3.01
C GLU A 193 2.86 23.94 -2.82
N GLU A 194 3.63 23.84 -1.74
CA GLU A 194 4.38 22.62 -1.42
C GLU A 194 3.44 21.43 -1.17
N GLU A 195 2.33 21.63 -0.44
CA GLU A 195 1.32 20.58 -0.22
C GLU A 195 0.66 20.16 -1.53
N ARG A 196 0.40 21.10 -2.45
CA ARG A 196 -0.14 20.80 -3.79
C ARG A 196 0.85 19.97 -4.61
N GLN A 197 2.14 20.30 -4.57
CA GLN A 197 3.18 19.55 -5.26
C GLN A 197 3.33 18.13 -4.72
N ILE A 198 3.33 17.94 -3.39
CA ILE A 198 3.36 16.60 -2.78
C ILE A 198 2.17 15.75 -3.25
N LYS A 199 0.97 16.34 -3.31
CA LYS A 199 -0.22 15.63 -3.83
C LYS A 199 -0.06 15.22 -5.29
N GLU A 200 0.59 16.03 -6.13
CA GLU A 200 0.82 15.68 -7.53
C GLU A 200 1.67 14.40 -7.67
N TYR A 201 2.68 14.20 -6.82
CA TYR A 201 3.45 12.94 -6.79
C TYR A 201 2.61 11.70 -6.44
N GLY A 202 1.44 11.88 -5.81
CA GLY A 202 0.51 10.81 -5.48
C GLY A 202 -0.56 10.53 -6.53
N LYS A 203 -0.67 11.38 -7.56
CA LYS A 203 -1.81 11.38 -8.48
C LYS A 203 -1.94 10.11 -9.33
N GLU A 204 -0.82 9.57 -9.81
CA GLU A 204 -0.81 8.32 -10.57
C GLU A 204 -1.23 7.13 -9.70
N ILE A 205 -0.79 7.10 -8.43
CA ILE A 205 -1.21 6.09 -7.45
C ILE A 205 -2.72 6.20 -7.20
N GLU A 206 -3.21 7.42 -6.92
CA GLU A 206 -4.63 7.65 -6.67
C GLU A 206 -5.49 7.26 -7.88
N THR A 207 -5.04 7.61 -9.09
CA THR A 207 -5.74 7.26 -10.33
C THR A 207 -5.79 5.75 -10.54
N PHE A 208 -4.70 5.02 -10.26
CA PHE A 208 -4.70 3.56 -10.28
C PHE A 208 -5.70 2.99 -9.26
N VAL A 209 -5.70 3.52 -8.04
CA VAL A 209 -6.61 3.09 -6.97
C VAL A 209 -8.06 3.32 -7.38
N LYS A 210 -8.42 4.48 -7.93
CA LYS A 210 -9.79 4.78 -8.40
C LYS A 210 -10.27 3.86 -9.52
N ARG A 211 -9.36 3.44 -10.42
CA ARG A 211 -9.69 2.50 -11.51
C ARG A 211 -10.00 1.10 -10.99
N ARG A 212 -9.36 0.67 -9.90
CA ARG A 212 -9.53 -0.68 -9.33
C ARG A 212 -10.61 -0.75 -8.25
N TRP A 213 -10.69 0.24 -7.37
CA TRP A 213 -11.69 0.37 -6.31
C TRP A 213 -12.62 1.52 -6.67
N ASN A 214 -13.74 1.18 -7.33
CA ASN A 214 -14.75 2.15 -7.76
C ASN A 214 -15.25 2.97 -6.56
N GLU A 215 -15.10 4.29 -6.61
CA GLU A 215 -15.44 5.21 -5.51
C GLU A 215 -16.92 5.20 -5.10
N HIS A 216 -17.79 4.71 -5.98
CA HIS A 216 -19.21 4.50 -5.69
C HIS A 216 -19.44 3.33 -4.72
N GLU A 217 -18.65 2.26 -4.86
CA GLU A 217 -18.80 1.01 -4.09
C GLU A 217 -17.75 0.88 -2.98
N TRP A 218 -16.65 1.62 -3.07
CA TRP A 218 -15.50 1.48 -2.20
C TRP A 218 -15.06 2.83 -1.64
N GLU A 219 -14.61 2.81 -0.40
CA GLU A 219 -13.73 3.83 0.13
C GLU A 219 -12.32 3.25 0.33
N THR A 220 -11.29 4.05 0.05
CA THR A 220 -9.91 3.63 0.27
C THR A 220 -9.08 4.65 1.04
N ALA A 221 -8.08 4.14 1.76
CA ALA A 221 -6.93 4.90 2.19
C ALA A 221 -5.67 4.19 1.65
N TRP A 222 -4.93 4.85 0.77
CA TRP A 222 -3.72 4.31 0.17
C TRP A 222 -2.49 5.06 0.70
N PHE A 223 -1.35 4.37 0.78
CA PHE A 223 -0.09 4.98 1.23
C PHE A 223 1.15 4.25 0.72
N LEU A 224 2.19 5.04 0.43
CA LEU A 224 3.54 4.60 0.12
C LEU A 224 4.42 4.83 1.35
N ASN A 225 4.92 3.74 1.94
CA ASN A 225 5.80 3.84 3.10
C ASN A 225 7.13 4.50 2.73
N PRO A 226 7.70 5.34 3.60
CA PRO A 226 9.00 5.98 3.36
C PRO A 226 10.11 4.95 3.54
N PRO A 227 11.31 5.17 2.98
CA PRO A 227 12.45 4.27 3.12
C PRO A 227 12.67 3.71 4.54
N ARG A 228 12.55 4.55 5.58
CA ARG A 228 12.75 4.14 6.99
C ARG A 228 11.73 3.10 7.51
N LEU A 229 10.59 2.92 6.83
CA LEU A 229 9.52 1.99 7.22
C LEU A 229 9.36 0.80 6.25
N GLN A 230 10.10 0.77 5.14
CA GLN A 230 9.97 -0.30 4.16
C GLN A 230 10.60 -1.60 4.70
N SER A 231 9.80 -2.64 4.82
CA SER A 231 10.28 -3.98 5.22
C SER A 231 11.00 -4.73 4.08
N VAL A 232 10.82 -4.26 2.84
CA VAL A 232 11.36 -4.87 1.63
C VAL A 232 12.05 -3.79 0.78
N PRO A 233 13.25 -3.32 1.19
CA PRO A 233 13.98 -2.33 0.42
C PRO A 233 14.26 -2.82 -1.00
N GLY A 234 14.11 -1.95 -1.99
CA GLY A 234 14.36 -2.27 -3.40
C GLY A 234 13.16 -2.84 -4.17
N LEU A 235 12.05 -3.17 -3.50
CA LEU A 235 10.77 -3.49 -4.16
C LEU A 235 9.71 -2.46 -3.78
N ALA A 236 9.37 -1.61 -4.74
CA ALA A 236 8.39 -0.56 -4.57
C ALA A 236 6.99 -1.16 -4.38
N HIS A 237 6.30 -0.75 -3.31
CA HIS A 237 4.91 -1.15 -3.07
C HIS A 237 4.09 -0.07 -2.36
N VAL A 238 2.84 0.06 -2.77
CA VAL A 238 1.81 0.86 -2.11
C VAL A 238 0.89 -0.06 -1.31
N HIS A 239 0.51 0.39 -0.13
CA HIS A 239 -0.53 -0.23 0.66
C HIS A 239 -1.88 0.41 0.35
N VAL A 240 -2.94 -0.39 0.27
CA VAL A 240 -4.32 0.08 0.10
C VAL A 240 -5.18 -0.58 1.15
N PHE A 241 -5.77 0.24 2.01
CA PHE A 241 -6.88 -0.16 2.86
C PHE A 241 -8.18 0.13 2.12
N ALA A 242 -8.95 -0.91 1.79
CA ALA A 242 -10.20 -0.80 1.05
C ALA A 242 -11.36 -1.34 1.87
N ARG A 243 -12.44 -0.56 1.98
CA ARG A 243 -13.69 -0.99 2.61
C ARG A 243 -14.80 -0.93 1.58
N HIS A 244 -15.52 -2.03 1.42
CA HIS A 244 -16.74 -2.04 0.62
C HIS A 244 -17.83 -1.25 1.36
N LYS A 245 -18.48 -0.34 0.65
CA LYS A 245 -19.59 0.47 1.16
C LYS A 245 -20.79 -0.42 1.43
N SER A 246 -21.60 -0.07 2.42
CA SER A 246 -22.85 -0.74 2.69
C SER A 246 -23.84 -0.47 1.53
N PRO A 247 -24.85 -1.34 1.33
CA PRO A 247 -25.89 -1.10 0.34
C PRO A 247 -26.56 0.28 0.50
N GLU A 248 -26.73 0.76 1.73
CA GLU A 248 -27.30 2.07 2.01
C GLU A 248 -26.36 3.22 1.61
N GLU A 249 -25.04 3.08 1.81
CA GLU A 249 -24.03 4.05 1.33
C GLU A 249 -24.04 4.15 -0.20
N ILE A 250 -24.05 3.00 -0.89
CA ILE A 250 -24.10 2.90 -2.35
C ILE A 250 -25.40 3.50 -2.91
N ALA A 251 -26.54 3.19 -2.29
CA ALA A 251 -27.84 3.74 -2.69
C ALA A 251 -27.89 5.27 -2.54
N ARG A 252 -27.34 5.82 -1.45
CA ARG A 252 -27.25 7.28 -1.27
C ARG A 252 -26.40 7.96 -2.34
N ALA A 253 -25.24 7.38 -2.66
CA ALA A 253 -24.37 7.91 -3.72
C ALA A 253 -25.06 7.94 -5.09
N THR A 254 -25.87 6.92 -5.38
CA THR A 254 -26.68 6.85 -6.61
C THR A 254 -27.73 7.97 -6.64
N ALA A 255 -28.47 8.16 -5.55
CA ALA A 255 -29.52 9.17 -5.46
C ALA A 255 -28.99 10.62 -5.55
N THR A 256 -27.74 10.87 -5.16
CA THR A 256 -27.09 12.19 -5.32
C THR A 256 -26.48 12.42 -6.71
N SER A 257 -26.37 11.37 -7.52
CA SER A 257 -25.73 11.41 -8.85
C SER A 257 -26.72 11.59 -10.00
N ASP A 258 -28.02 11.41 -9.75
CA ASP A 258 -29.09 11.70 -10.72
C ASP A 258 -29.48 13.19 -10.66
N PRO A 259 -29.38 13.95 -11.78
CA PRO A 259 -29.70 15.37 -11.85
C PRO A 259 -31.21 15.69 -11.80
#